data_AF-A0A8E2HG04-F1
#
_entry.id   AF-A0A8E2HG04-F1
#
_cell.length_a   1.000
_cell.length_b   1.000
_cell.length_c   1.000
_cell.angle_alpha   90.00
_cell.angle_beta   90.00
_cell.angle_gamma   90.00
#
_symmetry.space_group_name_H-M   'P 1'
#
loop_
_entity.id
_entity.type
_entity.pdbx_description
1 polymer ?
#
loop_
_entity_poly.entity_id
_entity_poly.type
_entity_poly.pdbx_seq_one_letter_code
_entity_poly.pdbx_strand_id
1 'polypeptide(L)'
;MTDRFQWPAGLQPAAAVAEGETPPVIATDHEALLRSPDPALESNKRFCYEMYRTVLQAGHAARVCDFIAKDYIQHNPNAASGAAALEEFIRNSRPERPIEQVLQLPLVSIIAERDMVTFVFVRKENPKDGDVYYTSWFDTFRLADGLIVEHWDPALRSAEMRRIDPNEKRL
;
A
#
# COMPACT_ATOMS: atom_id res chain seq x y z
N MET A 1 0.09 29.57 17.39
CA MET A 1 0.26 28.68 16.21
C MET A 1 -0.47 27.37 16.51
N THR A 2 -1.80 27.31 16.40
CA THR A 2 -2.56 26.12 16.85
C THR A 2 -3.81 25.81 16.04
N ASP A 3 -4.20 26.63 15.06
CA ASP A 3 -5.48 26.46 14.34
C ASP A 3 -5.35 25.74 12.98
N ARG A 4 -4.15 25.28 12.62
CA ARG A 4 -3.91 24.50 11.38
C ARG A 4 -3.78 22.99 11.62
N PHE A 5 -3.81 22.55 12.86
CA PHE A 5 -3.63 21.14 13.23
C PHE A 5 -4.96 20.48 13.57
N GLN A 6 -5.98 20.72 12.75
CA GLN A 6 -7.15 19.85 12.72
C GLN A 6 -6.93 18.84 11.59
N TRP A 7 -6.93 17.57 11.96
CA TRP A 7 -6.99 16.43 11.06
C TRP A 7 -8.15 16.65 10.08
N PRO A 8 -7.92 16.54 8.77
CA PRO A 8 -9.02 16.49 7.81
C PRO A 8 -10.07 15.47 8.25
N ALA A 9 -11.35 15.78 8.01
CA ALA A 9 -12.44 14.86 8.30
C ALA A 9 -12.17 13.49 7.65
N GLY A 10 -12.37 12.41 8.41
CA GLY A 10 -12.11 11.04 7.94
C GLY A 10 -10.70 10.51 8.22
N LEU A 11 -9.86 11.25 8.95
CA LEU A 11 -8.58 10.76 9.50
C LEU A 11 -8.64 10.70 11.03
N GLN A 12 -8.00 9.69 11.62
CA GLN A 12 -7.86 9.54 13.08
C GLN A 12 -6.41 9.20 13.47
N PRO A 13 -5.92 9.65 14.64
CA PRO A 13 -4.64 9.19 15.20
C PRO A 13 -4.63 7.67 15.34
N ALA A 14 -3.51 7.04 14.96
CA ALA A 14 -3.41 5.59 14.87
C ALA A 14 -2.36 4.98 15.82
N ALA A 15 -1.47 5.79 16.39
CA ALA A 15 -0.48 5.35 17.38
C ALA A 15 0.00 6.50 18.26
N ALA A 16 0.47 6.18 19.46
CA ALA A 16 1.24 7.10 20.29
C ALA A 16 2.69 7.20 19.79
N VAL A 17 3.31 8.37 20.00
CA VAL A 17 4.65 8.71 19.51
C VAL A 17 5.45 9.44 20.59
N ALA A 18 6.75 9.63 20.37
CA ALA A 18 7.60 10.34 21.32
C ALA A 18 7.23 11.84 21.42
N GLU A 19 7.67 12.49 22.49
CA GLU A 19 7.43 13.92 22.68
C GLU A 19 8.03 14.74 21.53
N GLY A 20 7.23 15.64 20.95
CA GLY A 20 7.62 16.46 19.80
C GLY A 20 7.34 15.84 18.43
N GLU A 21 6.99 14.56 18.37
CA GLU A 21 6.56 13.90 17.12
C GLU A 21 5.06 14.11 16.85
N THR A 22 4.68 14.01 15.58
CA THR A 22 3.27 14.03 15.17
C THR A 22 2.74 12.59 15.11
N PRO A 23 1.66 12.24 15.85
CA PRO A 23 1.03 10.95 15.73
C PRO A 23 0.64 10.64 14.28
N PRO A 24 0.96 9.44 13.74
CA PRO A 24 0.48 9.06 12.43
C PRO A 24 -1.03 8.94 12.44
N VAL A 25 -1.65 9.18 11.29
CA VAL A 25 -3.11 9.16 11.13
C VAL A 25 -3.50 8.16 10.05
N ILE A 26 -4.65 7.53 10.22
CA ILE A 26 -5.21 6.59 9.23
C ILE A 26 -6.61 7.04 8.84
N ALA A 27 -7.03 6.66 7.64
CA ALA A 27 -8.36 6.87 7.13
C ALA A 27 -9.37 5.97 7.84
N THR A 28 -10.52 6.56 8.20
CA THR A 28 -11.65 5.84 8.79
C THR A 28 -12.74 5.52 7.76
N ASP A 29 -12.71 6.17 6.60
CA ASP A 29 -13.62 5.95 5.48
C ASP A 29 -12.81 5.74 4.19
N HIS A 30 -12.54 4.47 3.86
CA HIS A 30 -11.84 4.14 2.62
C HIS A 30 -12.69 4.42 1.37
N GLU A 31 -14.03 4.37 1.47
CA GLU A 31 -14.89 4.72 0.35
C GLU A 31 -14.78 6.20 -0.02
N ALA A 32 -14.59 7.09 0.96
CA ALA A 32 -14.27 8.48 0.69
C ALA A 32 -12.97 8.65 -0.11
N LEU A 33 -11.95 7.82 0.16
CA LEU A 33 -10.68 7.87 -0.57
C LEU A 33 -10.80 7.32 -2.00
N LEU A 34 -11.67 6.33 -2.20
CA LEU A 34 -11.90 5.70 -3.50
C LEU A 34 -12.73 6.57 -4.44
N ARG A 35 -13.64 7.39 -3.92
CA ARG A 35 -14.51 8.27 -4.74
C ARG A 35 -13.72 9.30 -5.53
N SER A 36 -14.16 9.58 -6.76
CA SER A 36 -13.67 10.66 -7.60
C SER A 36 -14.77 11.21 -8.51
N PRO A 37 -14.83 12.54 -8.77
CA PRO A 37 -15.72 13.08 -9.79
C PRO A 37 -15.34 12.64 -11.21
N ASP A 38 -14.09 12.22 -11.43
CA ASP A 38 -13.64 11.56 -12.65
C ASP A 38 -13.83 10.04 -12.51
N PRO A 39 -14.73 9.41 -13.27
CA PRO A 39 -15.00 7.97 -13.21
C PRO A 39 -13.79 7.10 -13.54
N ALA A 40 -12.86 7.56 -14.39
CA ALA A 40 -11.67 6.81 -14.74
C ALA A 40 -10.71 6.74 -13.55
N LEU A 41 -10.52 7.86 -12.84
CA LEU A 41 -9.70 7.88 -11.63
C LEU A 41 -10.33 7.03 -10.52
N GLU A 42 -11.65 7.11 -10.32
CA GLU A 42 -12.34 6.26 -9.34
C GLU A 42 -12.16 4.77 -9.68
N SER A 43 -12.35 4.39 -10.95
CA SER A 43 -12.16 3.01 -11.42
C SER A 43 -10.73 2.52 -11.14
N ASN A 44 -9.72 3.32 -11.48
CA ASN A 44 -8.32 2.97 -11.24
C ASN A 44 -8.02 2.79 -9.75
N LYS A 45 -8.53 3.69 -8.88
CA LYS A 45 -8.38 3.56 -7.43
C LYS A 45 -8.99 2.25 -6.91
N ARG A 46 -10.22 1.94 -7.32
CA ARG A 46 -10.93 0.71 -6.91
C ARG A 46 -10.21 -0.54 -7.39
N PHE A 47 -9.71 -0.53 -8.62
CA PHE A 47 -8.94 -1.66 -9.17
C PHE A 47 -7.67 -1.94 -8.37
N CYS A 48 -6.85 -0.91 -8.12
CA CYS A 48 -5.64 -1.08 -7.30
C CYS A 48 -5.96 -1.45 -5.85
N TYR A 49 -7.08 -0.95 -5.31
CA TYR A 49 -7.52 -1.29 -3.95
C TYR A 49 -7.91 -2.77 -3.82
N GLU A 50 -8.61 -3.34 -4.81
CA GLU A 50 -8.90 -4.77 -4.83
C GLU A 50 -7.67 -5.65 -5.03
N MET A 51 -6.71 -5.20 -5.86
CA MET A 51 -5.40 -5.84 -5.96
C MET A 51 -4.72 -5.86 -4.58
N TYR A 52 -4.75 -4.74 -3.87
CA TYR A 52 -4.19 -4.61 -2.53
C TYR A 52 -4.82 -5.60 -1.54
N ARG A 53 -6.16 -5.68 -1.52
CA ARG A 53 -6.90 -6.59 -0.64
C ARG A 53 -6.64 -8.06 -0.97
N THR A 54 -6.65 -8.40 -2.26
CA THR A 54 -6.60 -9.79 -2.73
C THR A 54 -5.19 -10.35 -2.75
N VAL A 55 -4.24 -9.63 -3.35
CA VAL A 55 -2.88 -10.12 -3.63
C VAL A 55 -1.92 -9.70 -2.53
N LEU A 56 -1.93 -8.42 -2.15
CA LEU A 56 -0.93 -7.89 -1.20
C LEU A 56 -1.27 -8.25 0.24
N GLN A 57 -2.48 -7.98 0.71
CA GLN A 57 -2.88 -8.26 2.08
C GLN A 57 -3.26 -9.74 2.30
N ALA A 58 -4.16 -10.27 1.45
CA ALA A 58 -4.65 -11.64 1.60
C ALA A 58 -3.69 -12.70 1.02
N GLY A 59 -2.65 -12.30 0.29
CA GLY A 59 -1.58 -13.21 -0.13
C GLY A 59 -1.96 -14.18 -1.25
N HIS A 60 -3.08 -14.00 -1.96
CA HIS A 60 -3.50 -14.90 -3.04
C HIS A 60 -2.60 -14.76 -4.28
N ALA A 61 -1.44 -15.43 -4.26
CA ALA A 61 -0.45 -15.38 -5.32
C ALA A 61 -1.02 -15.81 -6.68
N ALA A 62 -1.89 -16.83 -6.70
CA ALA A 62 -2.51 -17.34 -7.92
C ALA A 62 -3.44 -16.32 -8.62
N ARG A 63 -3.80 -15.21 -7.95
CA ARG A 63 -4.65 -14.14 -8.47
C ARG A 63 -3.84 -12.96 -9.04
N VAL A 64 -2.49 -13.01 -9.03
CA VAL A 64 -1.65 -11.90 -9.52
C VAL A 64 -2.00 -11.50 -10.96
N CYS A 65 -2.18 -12.47 -11.86
CA CYS A 65 -2.48 -12.21 -13.27
C CYS A 65 -3.86 -11.58 -13.53
N ASP A 66 -4.74 -11.52 -12.53
CA ASP A 66 -6.02 -10.82 -12.65
C ASP A 66 -5.86 -9.30 -12.56
N PHE A 67 -4.74 -8.84 -11.98
CA PHE A 67 -4.48 -7.43 -11.72
C PHE A 67 -3.23 -6.90 -12.41
N ILE A 68 -2.22 -7.77 -12.61
CA ILE A 68 -0.87 -7.38 -13.00
C ILE A 68 -0.59 -7.89 -14.43
N ALA A 69 -0.12 -7.00 -15.30
CA ALA A 69 0.24 -7.35 -16.66
C ALA A 69 1.44 -8.31 -16.69
N LYS A 70 1.47 -9.19 -17.70
CA LYS A 70 2.52 -10.21 -17.86
C LYS A 70 3.93 -9.60 -17.84
N ASP A 71 4.11 -8.49 -18.53
CA ASP A 71 5.35 -7.73 -18.72
C ASP A 71 5.49 -6.54 -17.75
N TYR A 72 4.76 -6.57 -16.63
CA TYR A 72 4.82 -5.56 -15.56
C TYR A 72 6.25 -5.15 -15.18
N ILE A 73 6.47 -3.84 -15.09
CA ILE A 73 7.76 -3.25 -14.73
C ILE A 73 7.81 -2.98 -13.22
N GLN A 74 8.83 -3.50 -12.56
CA GLN A 74 9.08 -3.36 -11.12
C GLN A 74 10.31 -2.50 -10.87
N HIS A 75 10.14 -1.40 -10.12
CA HIS A 75 11.26 -0.54 -9.69
C HIS A 75 11.79 -0.86 -8.29
N ASN A 76 11.04 -1.62 -7.47
CA ASN A 76 11.54 -2.11 -6.17
C ASN A 76 12.76 -3.02 -6.39
N PRO A 77 13.95 -2.68 -5.85
CA PRO A 77 15.18 -3.42 -6.11
C PRO A 77 15.25 -4.81 -5.42
N ASN A 78 14.20 -5.20 -4.69
CA ASN A 78 14.09 -6.49 -4.00
C ASN A 78 13.22 -7.51 -4.76
N ALA A 79 12.52 -7.11 -5.83
CA ALA A 79 11.69 -7.97 -6.65
C ALA A 79 12.04 -7.81 -8.14
N ALA A 80 11.96 -8.90 -8.91
CA ALA A 80 12.13 -8.84 -10.36
C ALA A 80 10.85 -8.35 -11.04
N SER A 81 10.99 -7.80 -12.25
CA SER A 81 9.86 -7.44 -13.11
C SER A 81 9.11 -8.69 -13.64
N GLY A 82 7.85 -8.50 -14.03
CA GLY A 82 6.97 -9.51 -14.60
C GLY A 82 5.99 -10.13 -13.60
N ALA A 83 4.77 -10.45 -14.04
CA ALA A 83 3.73 -11.03 -13.20
C ALA A 83 4.15 -12.36 -12.54
N ALA A 84 4.86 -13.22 -13.28
CA ALA A 84 5.33 -14.50 -12.76
C ALA A 84 6.32 -14.33 -11.58
N ALA A 85 7.21 -13.35 -11.67
CA ALA A 85 8.15 -13.05 -10.59
C ALA A 85 7.43 -12.49 -9.36
N LEU A 86 6.41 -11.65 -9.57
CA LEU A 86 5.59 -11.14 -8.47
C LEU A 86 4.75 -12.24 -7.81
N GLU A 87 4.17 -13.16 -8.60
CA GLU A 87 3.46 -14.33 -8.07
C GLU A 87 4.37 -15.17 -7.16
N GLU A 88 5.58 -15.50 -7.64
CA GLU A 88 6.55 -16.24 -6.84
C GLU A 88 6.94 -15.48 -5.57
N PHE A 89 7.16 -14.16 -5.68
CA PHE A 89 7.44 -13.31 -4.53
C PHE A 89 6.32 -13.37 -3.48
N ILE A 90 5.06 -13.21 -3.88
CA ILE A 90 3.91 -13.29 -2.96
C ILE A 90 3.86 -14.65 -2.28
N ARG A 91 3.96 -15.73 -3.07
CA ARG A 91 3.88 -17.11 -2.60
C ARG A 91 4.94 -17.45 -1.57
N ASN A 92 6.14 -16.87 -1.72
CA ASN A 92 7.29 -17.14 -0.85
C ASN A 92 7.39 -16.17 0.34
N SER A 93 6.74 -15.01 0.29
CA SER A 93 6.86 -13.99 1.35
C SER A 93 5.76 -14.06 2.40
N ARG A 94 4.57 -14.58 2.06
CA ARG A 94 3.41 -14.57 2.98
C ARG A 94 2.39 -15.67 2.70
N PRO A 95 1.61 -16.10 3.71
CA PRO A 95 0.54 -17.08 3.52
C PRO A 95 -0.73 -16.46 2.91
N GLU A 96 -1.59 -17.32 2.36
CA GLU A 96 -2.95 -16.93 1.99
C GLU A 96 -3.84 -16.74 3.23
N ARG A 97 -4.73 -15.75 3.16
CA ARG A 97 -5.68 -15.35 4.22
C ARG A 97 -7.04 -15.02 3.58
N PRO A 98 -8.14 -14.94 4.36
CA PRO A 98 -9.41 -14.44 3.84
C PRO A 98 -9.27 -13.02 3.24
N ILE A 99 -9.99 -12.77 2.15
CA ILE A 99 -10.08 -11.43 1.56
C ILE A 99 -11.07 -10.62 2.41
N GLU A 100 -10.52 -9.70 3.21
CA GLU A 100 -11.32 -8.79 4.03
C GLU A 100 -12.14 -7.82 3.19
N GLN A 101 -13.31 -7.39 3.70
CA GLN A 101 -14.18 -6.42 3.01
C GLN A 101 -13.55 -5.02 2.88
N VAL A 102 -12.66 -4.67 3.80
CA VAL A 102 -11.95 -3.39 3.83
C VAL A 102 -10.47 -3.69 4.03
N LEU A 103 -9.59 -2.96 3.32
CA LEU A 103 -8.16 -3.04 3.53
C LEU A 103 -7.84 -2.72 4.99
N GLN A 104 -6.97 -3.51 5.60
CA GLN A 104 -6.63 -3.42 7.01
C GLN A 104 -5.20 -2.93 7.28
N LEU A 105 -4.45 -2.66 6.21
CA LEU A 105 -3.20 -1.93 6.29
C LEU A 105 -3.49 -0.48 6.72
N PRO A 106 -2.57 0.19 7.43
CA PRO A 106 -2.80 1.51 8.02
C PRO A 106 -2.77 2.61 6.95
N LEU A 107 -3.83 2.64 6.14
CA LEU A 107 -4.00 3.51 4.99
C LEU A 107 -4.21 4.95 5.43
N VAL A 108 -3.45 5.87 4.86
CA VAL A 108 -3.59 7.32 5.04
C VAL A 108 -4.39 7.92 3.90
N SER A 109 -4.07 7.55 2.65
CA SER A 109 -4.69 8.14 1.47
C SER A 109 -4.56 7.27 0.23
N ILE A 110 -5.46 7.48 -0.73
CA ILE A 110 -5.38 6.97 -2.11
C ILE A 110 -5.53 8.16 -3.06
N ILE A 111 -4.46 8.45 -3.81
CA ILE A 111 -4.38 9.57 -4.74
C ILE A 111 -4.30 9.01 -6.15
N ALA A 112 -5.05 9.56 -7.09
CA ALA A 112 -4.98 9.17 -8.49
C ALA A 112 -4.90 10.40 -9.38
N GLU A 113 -4.09 10.32 -10.42
CA GLU A 113 -3.89 11.35 -11.43
C GLU A 113 -3.39 10.67 -12.71
N ARG A 114 -3.94 11.04 -13.87
CA ARG A 114 -3.70 10.33 -15.14
C ARG A 114 -3.99 8.83 -15.00
N ASP A 115 -3.05 7.98 -15.42
CA ASP A 115 -3.10 6.53 -15.35
C ASP A 115 -2.41 5.97 -14.09
N MET A 116 -2.20 6.81 -13.07
CA MET A 116 -1.43 6.44 -11.87
C MET A 116 -2.28 6.50 -10.61
N VAL A 117 -2.03 5.55 -9.69
CA VAL A 117 -2.64 5.50 -8.36
C VAL A 117 -1.54 5.34 -7.32
N THR A 118 -1.51 6.22 -6.32
CA THR A 118 -0.58 6.17 -5.19
C THR A 118 -1.33 5.87 -3.90
N PHE A 119 -0.85 4.88 -3.18
CA PHE A 119 -1.26 4.57 -1.82
C PHE A 119 -0.25 5.16 -0.85
N VAL A 120 -0.76 5.77 0.22
CA VAL A 120 0.06 6.26 1.33
C VAL A 120 -0.32 5.45 2.57
N PHE A 121 0.64 4.76 3.16
CA PHE A 121 0.46 4.00 4.39
C PHE A 121 1.33 4.56 5.50
N VAL A 122 0.87 4.43 6.75
CA VAL A 122 1.77 4.48 7.90
C VAL A 122 2.66 3.25 7.85
N ARG A 123 3.94 3.39 8.19
CA ARG A 123 4.87 2.28 8.32
C ARG A 123 5.51 2.32 9.69
N LYS A 124 5.27 1.28 10.48
CA LYS A 124 5.92 1.07 11.77
C LYS A 124 7.32 0.49 11.53
N GLU A 125 8.32 1.12 12.12
CA GLU A 125 9.69 0.64 12.14
C GLU A 125 10.07 0.19 13.55
N ASN A 126 10.77 -0.93 13.63
CA ASN A 126 11.20 -1.55 14.87
C ASN A 126 12.70 -1.87 14.80
N PRO A 127 13.56 -0.85 14.96
CA PRO A 127 14.99 -1.05 14.91
C PRO A 127 15.42 -2.00 16.03
N LYS A 128 16.43 -2.85 15.79
CA LYS A 128 16.97 -3.75 16.83
C LYS A 128 17.50 -2.98 18.03
N ASP A 129 18.10 -1.83 17.76
CA ASP A 129 18.68 -0.92 18.74
C ASP A 129 17.99 0.44 18.59
N GLY A 130 16.95 0.70 19.39
CA GLY A 130 16.22 1.95 19.38
C GLY A 130 14.74 1.79 19.71
N ASP A 131 14.05 2.91 19.82
CA ASP A 131 12.61 2.94 20.04
C ASP A 131 11.84 2.69 18.73
N VAL A 132 10.63 2.16 18.86
CA VAL A 132 9.68 2.07 17.75
C VAL A 132 9.35 3.47 17.27
N TYR A 133 9.39 3.67 15.96
CA TYR A 133 8.99 4.92 15.33
C TYR A 133 8.10 4.67 14.11
N TYR A 134 7.46 5.73 13.61
CA TYR A 134 6.56 5.66 12.47
C TYR A 134 7.07 6.54 11.33
N THR A 135 6.97 6.01 10.13
CA THR A 135 7.25 6.71 8.87
C THR A 135 6.10 6.46 7.89
N SER A 136 6.28 6.82 6.63
CA SER A 136 5.32 6.57 5.57
C SER A 136 5.87 5.61 4.53
N TRP A 137 5.00 4.78 3.99
CA TRP A 137 5.25 3.96 2.81
C TRP A 137 4.39 4.44 1.65
N PHE A 138 4.95 4.40 0.45
CA PHE A 138 4.28 4.83 -0.77
C PHE A 138 4.38 3.74 -1.80
N ASP A 139 3.26 3.36 -2.39
CA ASP A 139 3.25 2.52 -3.59
C ASP A 139 2.49 3.28 -4.68
N THR A 140 3.19 3.57 -5.76
CA THR A 140 2.58 4.16 -6.95
C THR A 140 2.51 3.09 -8.03
N PHE A 141 1.31 2.87 -8.56
CA PHE A 141 1.05 1.98 -9.68
C PHE A 141 0.67 2.78 -10.91
N ARG A 142 1.14 2.36 -12.08
CA ARG A 142 0.62 2.82 -13.37
C ARG A 142 -0.24 1.72 -13.99
N LEU A 143 -1.35 2.12 -14.59
CA LEU A 143 -2.30 1.22 -15.24
C LEU A 143 -2.30 1.43 -16.76
N ALA A 144 -2.51 0.36 -17.51
CA ALA A 144 -2.83 0.40 -18.93
C ALA A 144 -3.67 -0.83 -19.28
N ASP A 145 -4.62 -0.67 -20.21
CA ASP A 145 -5.50 -1.74 -20.69
C ASP A 145 -6.20 -2.54 -19.56
N GLY A 146 -6.56 -1.84 -18.48
CA GLY A 146 -7.27 -2.42 -17.33
C GLY A 146 -6.38 -3.26 -16.40
N LEU A 147 -5.06 -3.19 -16.52
CA LEU A 147 -4.09 -3.89 -15.67
C LEU A 147 -3.05 -2.94 -15.10
N ILE A 148 -2.42 -3.32 -14.00
CA ILE A 148 -1.22 -2.66 -13.46
C ILE A 148 -0.02 -3.11 -14.28
N VAL A 149 0.66 -2.15 -14.89
CA VAL A 149 1.78 -2.38 -15.81
C VAL A 149 3.11 -1.90 -15.24
N GLU A 150 3.11 -1.10 -14.16
CA GLU A 150 4.32 -0.57 -13.57
C GLU A 150 4.13 -0.17 -12.11
N HIS A 151 5.20 -0.22 -11.31
CA HIS A 151 5.17 0.10 -9.89
C HIS A 151 6.47 0.71 -9.36
N TRP A 152 6.32 1.70 -8.48
CA TRP A 152 7.40 2.32 -7.70
C TRP A 152 7.07 2.32 -6.22
N ASP A 153 8.10 2.08 -5.41
CA ASP A 153 8.07 2.25 -3.96
C ASP A 153 9.43 2.79 -3.47
N PRO A 154 9.55 3.23 -2.19
CA PRO A 154 10.81 3.73 -1.66
C PRO A 154 11.73 2.62 -1.12
N ALA A 155 11.56 1.35 -1.55
CA ALA A 155 12.33 0.24 -1.00
C ALA A 155 13.83 0.37 -1.24
N LEU A 156 14.60 0.24 -0.16
CA LEU A 156 16.03 -0.01 -0.23
C LEU A 156 16.30 -1.51 -0.26
N ARG A 157 17.47 -1.91 -0.78
CA ARG A 157 17.87 -3.33 -0.81
C ARG A 157 18.07 -3.85 0.61
N SER A 158 17.32 -4.88 1.01
CA SER A 158 17.53 -5.56 2.28
C SER A 158 17.08 -7.03 2.23
N ALA A 159 17.57 -7.85 3.17
CA ALA A 159 17.11 -9.24 3.28
C ALA A 159 15.66 -9.32 3.78
N GLU A 160 15.26 -8.41 4.67
CA GLU A 160 13.90 -8.30 5.20
C GLU A 160 12.89 -7.99 4.09
N MET A 161 13.20 -7.00 3.23
CA MET A 161 12.29 -6.58 2.16
C MET A 161 12.04 -7.67 1.10
N ARG A 162 12.93 -8.67 0.99
CA ARG A 162 12.73 -9.82 0.09
C ARG A 162 11.72 -10.85 0.61
N ARG A 163 11.32 -10.74 1.87
CA ARG A 163 10.38 -11.66 2.53
C ARG A 163 9.29 -10.91 3.29
N ILE A 164 9.03 -9.67 2.89
CA ILE A 164 8.07 -8.82 3.59
C ILE A 164 6.65 -9.37 3.44
N ASP A 165 5.95 -9.44 4.57
CA ASP A 165 4.50 -9.53 4.63
C ASP A 165 3.98 -8.17 5.10
N PRO A 166 3.17 -7.44 4.29
CA PRO A 166 2.67 -6.13 4.68
C PRO A 166 1.82 -6.17 5.95
N ASN A 167 1.26 -7.33 6.32
CA ASN A 167 0.50 -7.46 7.56
C ASN A 167 1.35 -7.28 8.82
N GLU A 168 2.67 -7.48 8.75
CA GLU A 168 3.59 -7.23 9.86
C GLU A 168 3.79 -5.73 10.13
N LYS A 169 3.35 -4.87 9.22
CA LYS A 169 3.46 -3.41 9.32
C LYS A 169 2.14 -2.74 9.73
N ARG A 170 1.14 -3.52 10.16
CA ARG A 170 -0.12 -3.01 10.74
C ARG A 170 0.13 -2.32 12.09
N LEU A 171 -0.81 -1.45 12.48
CA LEU A 171 -0.81 -0.72 13.75
C LEU A 171 -1.64 -1.44 14.81
#